data_AF-A0AAD7GJW2-F1
#
_entry.id   AF-A0AAD7GJW2-F1
#
_cell.length_a   1.000
_cell.length_b   1.000
_cell.length_c   1.000
_cell.angle_alpha   90.00
_cell.angle_beta   90.00
_cell.angle_gamma   90.00
#
_symmetry.space_group_name_H-M   'P 1'
#
loop_
_entity.id
_entity.type
_entity.pdbx_description
1 polymer ?
#
loop_
_entity_poly.entity_id
_entity_poly.type
_entity_poly.pdbx_seq_one_letter_code
_entity_poly.pdbx_strand_id
1 'polypeptide(L)'
;MAPPVTATSVPSSELPAAYEAAHVHEIYEHIAHHFSSTRYKPWPIIAAFLSSLEDGWIGLDSGTGNGKYLPLPVDRPGRLWTIGLDRSRNLLQIAKTAGEAEREVVWGDVLGYAWRHEIFDYAISIATIHHLATPERRKLAVKRLLSAVAPDHGRVLIYVWAVRQDEHSKRDIPTDPASTGSGQDVFVPWVMSDDKTQVFNRYYHMFEDGELASLATVAAEELGLIVGPPADAASLKGVEIRQNGWERSNHYVELRRWQT
;
A
#
# COMPACT_ATOMS: atom_id res chain seq x y z
N MET A 1 4.21 2.29 -29.56
CA MET A 1 3.48 1.86 -28.33
C MET A 1 4.32 2.14 -27.10
N ALA A 2 3.77 2.06 -25.88
CA ALA A 2 4.60 1.97 -24.66
C ALA A 2 5.24 0.56 -24.62
N PRO A 3 6.42 0.40 -24.02
CA PRO A 3 7.01 -0.94 -23.85
C PRO A 3 6.07 -1.87 -23.07
N PRO A 4 6.10 -3.18 -23.32
CA PRO A 4 5.27 -4.13 -22.58
C PRO A 4 5.77 -4.29 -21.13
N VAL A 5 4.88 -4.78 -20.26
CA VAL A 5 5.27 -5.29 -18.94
C VAL A 5 6.10 -6.56 -19.16
N THR A 6 7.16 -6.75 -18.38
CA THR A 6 8.06 -7.91 -18.52
C THR A 6 8.17 -8.65 -17.20
N ALA A 7 8.16 -9.98 -17.24
CA ALA A 7 8.40 -10.79 -16.04
C ALA A 7 9.84 -10.56 -15.55
N THR A 8 10.03 -10.60 -14.24
CA THR A 8 11.34 -10.51 -13.60
C THR A 8 11.39 -11.43 -12.38
N SER A 9 12.56 -11.56 -11.79
CA SER A 9 12.75 -12.16 -10.47
C SER A 9 13.78 -11.36 -9.70
N VAL A 10 13.65 -11.34 -8.38
CA VAL A 10 14.65 -10.71 -7.52
C VAL A 10 15.85 -11.66 -7.40
N PRO A 11 17.05 -11.26 -7.84
CA PRO A 11 18.22 -12.13 -7.79
C PRO A 11 18.56 -12.52 -6.34
N SER A 12 18.78 -13.80 -6.08
CA SER A 12 19.14 -14.29 -4.74
C SER A 12 20.47 -13.75 -4.21
N SER A 13 21.35 -13.29 -5.09
CA SER A 13 22.64 -12.67 -4.76
C SER A 13 22.52 -11.20 -4.33
N GLU A 14 21.39 -10.55 -4.60
CA GLU A 14 21.19 -9.14 -4.27
C GLU A 14 20.48 -8.95 -2.93
N LEU A 15 20.90 -7.92 -2.19
CA LEU A 15 20.18 -7.51 -0.99
C LEU A 15 18.83 -6.89 -1.40
N PRO A 16 17.69 -7.37 -0.87
CA PRO A 16 16.37 -6.87 -1.28
C PRO A 16 16.21 -5.35 -1.15
N ALA A 17 16.78 -4.75 -0.11
CA ALA A 17 16.73 -3.30 0.09
C ALA A 17 17.51 -2.52 -0.99
N ALA A 18 18.62 -3.07 -1.50
CA ALA A 18 19.38 -2.48 -2.61
C ALA A 18 18.62 -2.64 -3.93
N TYR A 19 18.00 -3.81 -4.14
CA TYR A 19 17.14 -4.04 -5.30
C TYR A 19 15.98 -3.05 -5.36
N GLU A 20 15.28 -2.84 -4.24
CA GLU A 20 14.21 -1.84 -4.13
C GLU A 20 14.73 -0.40 -4.30
N ALA A 21 15.93 -0.09 -3.80
CA ALA A 21 16.54 1.21 -4.01
C ALA A 21 16.69 1.55 -5.50
N ALA A 22 17.29 0.63 -6.28
CA ALA A 22 17.53 0.83 -7.70
C ALA A 22 16.25 0.76 -8.55
N HIS A 23 15.36 -0.20 -8.27
CA HIS A 23 14.22 -0.51 -9.13
C HIS A 23 12.89 0.10 -8.70
N VAL A 24 12.87 0.80 -7.57
CA VAL A 24 11.68 1.49 -7.05
C VAL A 24 12.04 2.90 -6.58
N HIS A 25 12.86 3.02 -5.53
CA HIS A 25 13.02 4.29 -4.82
C HIS A 25 13.63 5.38 -5.69
N GLU A 26 14.76 5.09 -6.33
CA GLU A 26 15.42 6.03 -7.23
C GLU A 26 14.51 6.41 -8.38
N ILE A 27 13.78 5.46 -8.96
CA ILE A 27 12.86 5.75 -10.06
C ILE A 27 11.76 6.72 -9.62
N TYR A 28 11.09 6.47 -8.49
CA TYR A 28 10.05 7.36 -7.99
C TYR A 28 10.56 8.75 -7.65
N GLU A 29 11.78 8.88 -7.14
CA GLU A 29 12.42 10.19 -6.97
C GLU A 29 12.53 10.93 -8.31
N HIS A 30 12.92 10.25 -9.39
CA HIS A 30 13.04 10.88 -10.72
C HIS A 30 11.68 11.21 -11.36
N ILE A 31 10.68 10.35 -11.20
CA ILE A 31 9.40 10.48 -11.92
C ILE A 31 8.31 11.23 -11.14
N ALA A 32 8.56 11.63 -9.88
CA ALA A 32 7.57 12.15 -8.94
C ALA A 32 6.62 13.22 -9.52
N HIS A 33 7.17 14.25 -10.18
CA HIS A 33 6.37 15.34 -10.74
C HIS A 33 5.44 14.88 -11.87
N HIS A 34 5.95 14.07 -12.81
CA HIS A 34 5.14 13.51 -13.90
C HIS A 34 4.14 12.45 -13.41
N PHE A 35 4.53 11.66 -12.41
CA PHE A 35 3.62 10.72 -11.74
C PHE A 35 2.44 11.45 -11.11
N SER A 36 2.70 12.58 -10.43
CA SER A 36 1.67 13.32 -9.71
C SER A 36 0.66 14.00 -10.64
N SER A 37 1.12 14.61 -11.74
CA SER A 37 0.24 15.33 -12.69
C SER A 37 -0.80 14.44 -13.37
N THR A 38 -0.57 13.13 -13.42
CA THR A 38 -1.42 12.16 -14.12
C THR A 38 -2.37 11.38 -13.19
N ARG A 39 -2.27 11.57 -11.86
CA ARG A 39 -3.00 10.75 -10.87
C ARG A 39 -3.56 11.57 -9.71
N TYR A 40 -4.84 11.92 -9.81
CA TYR A 40 -5.55 12.71 -8.80
C TYR A 40 -6.84 12.06 -8.27
N LYS A 41 -7.56 11.27 -9.07
CA LYS A 41 -8.89 10.74 -8.68
C LYS A 41 -8.80 9.58 -7.67
N PRO A 42 -9.36 9.70 -6.45
CA PRO A 42 -9.45 8.62 -5.46
C PRO A 42 -10.08 7.34 -6.00
N TRP A 43 -9.60 6.19 -5.54
CA TRP A 43 -10.29 4.92 -5.77
C TRP A 43 -11.56 4.88 -4.90
N PRO A 44 -12.71 4.45 -5.44
CA PRO A 44 -13.98 4.48 -4.71
C PRO A 44 -13.92 3.75 -3.37
N ILE A 45 -13.32 2.55 -3.31
CA ILE A 45 -13.24 1.80 -2.06
C ILE A 45 -12.41 2.51 -0.97
N ILE A 46 -11.33 3.19 -1.36
CA ILE A 46 -10.50 3.96 -0.42
C ILE A 46 -11.28 5.17 0.13
N ALA A 47 -11.95 5.89 -0.76
CA ALA A 47 -12.77 7.03 -0.37
C ALA A 47 -13.93 6.60 0.56
N ALA A 48 -14.61 5.50 0.24
CA ALA A 48 -15.67 4.95 1.07
C ALA A 48 -15.17 4.52 2.45
N PHE A 49 -14.00 3.86 2.52
CA PHE A 49 -13.36 3.51 3.78
C PHE A 49 -13.11 4.76 4.64
N LEU A 50 -12.45 5.78 4.09
CA LEU A 50 -12.15 7.01 4.82
C LEU A 50 -13.42 7.76 5.24
N SER A 51 -14.44 7.81 4.38
CA SER A 51 -15.75 8.39 4.73
C SER A 51 -16.48 7.62 5.84
N SER A 52 -16.17 6.34 6.07
CA SER A 52 -16.77 5.53 7.14
C SER A 52 -16.13 5.66 8.53
N LEU A 53 -14.97 6.32 8.63
CA LEU A 53 -14.22 6.46 9.90
C LEU A 53 -14.87 7.51 10.80
N GLU A 54 -14.69 7.41 12.12
CA GLU A 54 -15.28 8.40 13.04
C GLU A 54 -14.55 9.74 13.00
N ASP A 55 -15.23 10.80 13.44
CA ASP A 55 -14.63 12.12 13.57
C ASP A 55 -13.57 12.15 14.66
N GLY A 56 -12.45 12.84 14.41
CA GLY A 56 -11.34 12.99 15.34
C GLY A 56 -10.29 11.88 15.25
N TRP A 57 -10.52 10.84 14.45
CA TRP A 57 -9.56 9.75 14.27
C TRP A 57 -8.25 10.22 13.63
N ILE A 58 -7.14 9.73 14.16
CA ILE A 58 -5.78 9.98 13.68
C ILE A 58 -5.31 8.78 12.86
N GLY A 59 -4.85 9.05 11.65
CA GLY A 59 -4.52 8.04 10.65
C GLY A 59 -3.09 8.07 10.17
N LEU A 60 -2.64 6.94 9.65
CA LEU A 60 -1.40 6.80 8.89
C LEU A 60 -1.71 6.48 7.42
N ASP A 61 -1.18 7.25 6.49
CA ASP A 61 -1.08 6.86 5.08
C ASP A 61 0.35 6.37 4.80
N SER A 62 0.55 5.05 4.87
CA SER A 62 1.84 4.37 4.77
C SER A 62 2.20 4.09 3.32
N GLY A 63 2.98 4.99 2.73
CA GLY A 63 3.22 5.07 1.29
C GLY A 63 2.32 6.09 0.61
N THR A 64 2.21 7.29 1.19
CA THR A 64 1.23 8.32 0.79
C THR A 64 1.44 8.86 -0.63
N GLY A 65 2.62 8.65 -1.22
CA GLY A 65 2.98 9.17 -2.52
C GLY A 65 2.78 10.68 -2.60
N ASN A 66 2.01 11.15 -3.58
CA ASN A 66 1.71 12.58 -3.77
C ASN A 66 0.64 13.12 -2.80
N GLY A 67 0.24 12.37 -1.77
CA GLY A 67 -0.73 12.81 -0.78
C GLY A 67 -2.18 12.72 -1.25
N LYS A 68 -2.46 11.92 -2.29
CA LYS A 68 -3.79 11.79 -2.93
C LYS A 68 -4.95 11.59 -1.93
N TYR A 69 -4.71 10.92 -0.82
CA TYR A 69 -5.74 10.60 0.17
C TYR A 69 -5.72 11.50 1.41
N LEU A 70 -4.68 12.32 1.60
CA LEU A 70 -4.57 13.25 2.75
C LEU A 70 -5.70 14.31 2.80
N PRO A 71 -6.29 14.76 1.67
CA PRO A 71 -7.44 15.67 1.70
C PRO A 71 -8.78 15.00 2.01
N LEU A 72 -8.83 13.66 2.07
CA LEU A 72 -10.08 12.94 2.27
C LEU A 72 -10.41 12.81 3.76
N PRO A 73 -11.70 12.67 4.10
CA PRO A 73 -12.89 12.80 3.23
C PRO A 73 -13.21 14.26 2.87
N VAL A 74 -13.56 14.52 1.61
CA VAL A 74 -13.78 15.89 1.08
C VAL A 74 -15.05 16.57 1.61
N ASP A 75 -16.05 15.79 1.98
CA ASP A 75 -17.35 16.26 2.49
C ASP A 75 -17.29 16.69 3.96
N ARG A 76 -16.22 16.30 4.67
CA ARG A 76 -15.99 16.67 6.08
C ARG A 76 -14.49 16.99 6.32
N PRO A 77 -13.97 18.06 5.71
CA PRO A 77 -12.55 18.38 5.79
C PRO A 77 -12.10 18.62 7.23
N GLY A 78 -10.93 18.07 7.58
CA GLY A 78 -10.34 18.20 8.92
C GLY A 78 -10.97 17.30 9.98
N ARG A 79 -11.93 16.42 9.62
CA ARG A 79 -12.48 15.43 10.57
C ARG A 79 -11.57 14.23 10.79
N LEU A 80 -10.69 13.93 9.85
CA LEU A 80 -9.61 12.96 10.03
C LEU A 80 -8.27 13.70 10.05
N TRP A 81 -7.39 13.29 10.96
CA TRP A 81 -6.01 13.78 10.97
C TRP A 81 -5.08 12.69 10.42
N THR A 82 -4.79 12.75 9.12
CA THR A 82 -3.93 11.75 8.46
C THR A 82 -2.50 12.25 8.35
N ILE A 83 -1.54 11.45 8.81
CA ILE A 83 -0.12 11.68 8.61
C ILE A 83 0.36 10.82 7.45
N GLY A 84 0.95 11.45 6.44
CA GLY A 84 1.51 10.75 5.28
C GLY A 84 2.96 10.32 5.49
N LEU A 85 3.26 9.04 5.28
CA LEU A 85 4.63 8.52 5.29
C LEU A 85 5.01 8.12 3.86
N ASP A 86 6.16 8.56 3.35
CA ASP A 86 6.67 8.04 2.08
C ASP A 86 8.21 8.03 2.03
N ARG A 87 8.74 7.15 1.19
CA ARG A 87 10.18 6.99 0.97
C ARG A 87 10.73 8.00 -0.02
N SER A 88 9.89 8.51 -0.91
CA SER A 88 10.22 9.52 -1.92
C SER A 88 10.05 10.93 -1.34
N ARG A 89 11.16 11.67 -1.24
CA ARG A 89 11.13 13.06 -0.78
C ARG A 89 10.42 13.97 -1.79
N ASN A 90 10.59 13.69 -3.07
CA ASN A 90 9.98 14.49 -4.13
C ASN A 90 8.46 14.34 -4.15
N LEU A 91 7.94 13.13 -3.90
CA LEU A 91 6.51 12.92 -3.71
C LEU A 91 5.99 13.58 -2.42
N LEU A 92 6.74 13.48 -1.31
CA LEU A 92 6.35 14.15 -0.06
C LEU A 92 6.30 15.67 -0.18
N GLN A 93 7.20 16.27 -0.94
CA GLN A 93 7.21 17.71 -1.18
C GLN A 93 5.92 18.17 -1.88
N ILE A 94 5.35 17.31 -2.73
CA ILE A 94 4.03 17.53 -3.35
C ILE A 94 2.91 17.26 -2.33
N ALA A 95 3.01 16.16 -1.56
CA ALA A 95 2.00 15.75 -0.60
C ALA A 95 1.76 16.80 0.50
N LYS A 96 2.80 17.57 0.88
CA LYS A 96 2.72 18.68 1.84
C LYS A 96 1.63 19.70 1.53
N THR A 97 1.26 19.87 0.26
CA THR A 97 0.23 20.83 -0.17
C THR A 97 -0.96 20.14 -0.84
N ALA A 98 -1.14 18.84 -0.61
CA ALA A 98 -2.23 18.09 -1.23
C ALA A 98 -3.59 18.65 -0.83
N GLY A 99 -4.48 18.83 -1.81
CA GLY A 99 -5.79 19.45 -1.59
C GLY A 99 -5.70 20.90 -1.12
N GLU A 100 -4.66 21.63 -1.58
CA GLU A 100 -4.50 23.08 -1.39
C GLU A 100 -4.39 23.53 0.08
N ALA A 101 -3.93 22.63 0.96
CA ALA A 101 -3.70 22.91 2.37
C ALA A 101 -2.42 22.22 2.85
N GLU A 102 -1.81 22.75 3.93
CA GLU A 102 -0.64 22.11 4.54
C GLU A 102 -1.01 20.75 5.14
N ARG A 103 -0.14 19.75 4.91
CA ARG A 103 -0.32 18.36 5.37
C ARG A 103 0.87 17.91 6.19
N GLU A 104 0.57 17.11 7.22
CA GLU A 104 1.57 16.41 8.01
C GLU A 104 2.15 15.26 7.19
N VAL A 105 3.45 15.34 6.89
CA VAL A 105 4.16 14.27 6.20
C VAL A 105 5.51 13.98 6.82
N VAL A 106 5.88 12.71 6.80
CA VAL A 106 7.12 12.19 7.35
C VAL A 106 7.87 11.40 6.28
N TRP A 107 9.16 11.70 6.16
CA TRP A 107 10.06 10.93 5.31
C TRP A 107 10.52 9.67 6.04
N GLY A 108 10.25 8.51 5.46
CA GLY A 108 10.62 7.24 6.07
C GLY A 108 10.32 6.05 5.18
N ASP A 109 10.61 4.87 5.70
CA ASP A 109 10.38 3.58 5.04
C ASP A 109 9.20 2.89 5.71
N VAL A 110 8.32 2.26 4.94
CA VAL A 110 7.15 1.52 5.44
C VAL A 110 7.52 0.30 6.29
N LEU A 111 8.80 -0.11 6.26
CA LEU A 111 9.37 -1.16 7.11
C LEU A 111 9.99 -0.62 8.41
N GLY A 112 10.15 0.70 8.52
CA GLY A 112 10.78 1.37 9.65
C GLY A 112 9.87 1.49 10.88
N TYR A 113 10.45 1.94 11.99
CA TYR A 113 9.75 2.29 13.22
C TYR A 113 9.76 3.80 13.43
N ALA A 114 8.94 4.52 12.66
CA ALA A 114 8.80 5.97 12.83
C ALA A 114 7.86 6.35 13.99
N TRP A 115 7.11 5.38 14.51
CA TRP A 115 5.97 5.60 15.40
C TRP A 115 6.06 4.67 16.61
N ARG A 116 5.46 5.10 17.72
CA ARG A 116 5.13 4.18 18.81
C ARG A 116 4.05 3.21 18.32
N HIS A 117 3.99 2.03 18.92
CA HIS A 117 2.91 1.09 18.63
C HIS A 117 1.57 1.64 19.12
N GLU A 118 0.49 1.20 18.48
CA GLU A 118 -0.88 1.41 18.95
C GLU A 118 -1.31 2.89 19.05
N ILE A 119 -0.78 3.78 18.20
CA ILE A 119 -1.06 5.24 18.25
C ILE A 119 -2.09 5.74 17.24
N PHE A 120 -2.35 4.98 16.18
CA PHE A 120 -3.27 5.41 15.12
C PHE A 120 -4.62 4.70 15.25
N ASP A 121 -5.71 5.41 15.05
CA ASP A 121 -7.05 4.80 15.00
C ASP A 121 -7.25 4.05 13.66
N TYR A 122 -6.50 4.45 12.62
CA TYR A 122 -6.47 3.72 11.36
C TYR A 122 -5.15 3.85 10.58
N ALA A 123 -4.93 2.94 9.64
CA ALA A 123 -3.85 3.05 8.67
C ALA A 123 -4.30 2.61 7.27
N ILE A 124 -3.74 3.22 6.23
CA ILE A 124 -3.91 2.80 4.85
C ILE A 124 -2.55 2.54 4.20
N SER A 125 -2.48 1.59 3.28
CA SER A 125 -1.31 1.29 2.45
C SER A 125 -1.75 1.00 1.02
N ILE A 126 -1.73 2.02 0.17
CA ILE A 126 -2.44 2.01 -1.11
C ILE A 126 -1.44 2.02 -2.27
N ALA A 127 -1.36 0.90 -3.00
CA ALA A 127 -0.38 0.68 -4.07
C ALA A 127 1.06 0.93 -3.59
N THR A 128 1.41 0.32 -2.44
CA THR A 128 2.70 0.51 -1.77
C THR A 128 3.44 -0.81 -1.60
N ILE A 129 2.89 -1.77 -0.84
CA ILE A 129 3.66 -2.97 -0.44
C ILE A 129 4.02 -3.90 -1.59
N HIS A 130 3.35 -3.80 -2.74
CA HIS A 130 3.75 -4.51 -3.97
C HIS A 130 5.11 -4.06 -4.52
N HIS A 131 5.69 -2.98 -4.01
CA HIS A 131 7.03 -2.54 -4.38
C HIS A 131 8.14 -3.24 -3.57
N LEU A 132 7.77 -4.02 -2.55
CA LEU A 132 8.74 -4.71 -1.71
C LEU A 132 9.12 -6.05 -2.35
N ALA A 133 10.42 -6.26 -2.50
CA ALA A 133 11.02 -7.29 -3.33
C ALA A 133 10.77 -8.72 -2.83
N THR A 134 10.60 -8.92 -1.52
CA THR A 134 10.42 -10.27 -0.96
C THR A 134 9.15 -10.43 -0.15
N PRO A 135 8.60 -11.67 -0.06
CA PRO A 135 7.46 -11.98 0.79
C PRO A 135 7.67 -11.55 2.25
N GLU A 136 8.89 -11.72 2.79
CA GLU A 136 9.22 -11.36 4.17
C GLU A 136 9.12 -9.85 4.40
N ARG A 137 9.54 -9.04 3.43
CA ARG A 137 9.45 -7.58 3.50
C ARG A 137 8.00 -7.12 3.36
N ARG A 138 7.23 -7.73 2.45
CA ARG A 138 5.78 -7.48 2.33
C ARG A 138 5.06 -7.80 3.63
N LYS A 139 5.34 -8.96 4.24
CA LYS A 139 4.81 -9.37 5.54
C LYS A 139 5.21 -8.38 6.64
N LEU A 140 6.47 -7.96 6.67
CA LEU A 140 6.95 -6.98 7.63
C LEU A 140 6.17 -5.65 7.53
N ALA A 141 5.90 -5.15 6.32
CA ALA A 141 5.08 -3.95 6.14
C ALA A 141 3.66 -4.12 6.71
N VAL A 142 3.03 -5.28 6.52
CA VAL A 142 1.72 -5.57 7.13
C VAL A 142 1.81 -5.61 8.66
N LYS A 143 2.88 -6.21 9.22
CA LYS A 143 3.13 -6.21 10.67
C LYS A 143 3.31 -4.79 11.21
N ARG A 144 3.95 -3.89 10.44
CA ARG A 144 4.10 -2.47 10.81
C ARG A 144 2.77 -1.75 10.89
N LEU A 145 1.90 -1.95 9.90
CA LEU A 145 0.54 -1.39 9.92
C LEU A 145 -0.25 -1.87 11.14
N LEU A 146 -0.29 -3.19 11.37
CA LEU A 146 -1.02 -3.80 12.49
C LEU A 146 -0.49 -3.38 13.86
N SER A 147 0.83 -3.18 13.98
CA SER A 147 1.46 -2.72 15.22
C SER A 147 1.26 -1.22 15.46
N ALA A 148 1.04 -0.43 14.41
CA ALA A 148 0.89 1.01 14.51
C ALA A 148 -0.53 1.43 14.94
N VAL A 149 -1.54 0.63 14.61
CA VAL A 149 -2.94 0.94 14.92
C VAL A 149 -3.39 0.47 16.31
N ALA A 150 -4.39 1.15 16.87
CA ALA A 150 -4.98 0.86 18.17
C ALA A 150 -5.44 -0.60 18.29
N PRO A 151 -5.24 -1.27 19.45
CA PRO A 151 -5.44 -2.70 19.59
C PRO A 151 -6.91 -3.12 19.70
N ASP A 152 -7.80 -2.20 20.06
CA ASP A 152 -9.20 -2.42 20.41
C ASP A 152 -10.17 -2.04 19.29
N HIS A 153 -9.80 -1.06 18.45
CA HIS A 153 -10.66 -0.58 17.37
C HIS A 153 -9.93 -0.28 16.05
N GLY A 154 -8.59 -0.35 16.04
CA GLY A 154 -7.76 0.10 14.93
C GLY A 154 -8.09 -0.57 13.59
N ARG A 155 -8.31 0.24 12.54
CA ARG A 155 -8.66 -0.26 11.19
C ARG A 155 -7.49 -0.12 10.21
N VAL A 156 -7.24 -1.13 9.38
CA VAL A 156 -6.19 -1.08 8.35
C VAL A 156 -6.80 -1.41 6.99
N LEU A 157 -6.55 -0.59 5.97
CA LEU A 157 -6.89 -0.90 4.58
C LEU A 157 -5.63 -1.03 3.72
N ILE A 158 -5.46 -2.20 3.10
CA ILE A 158 -4.35 -2.48 2.20
C ILE A 158 -4.91 -2.71 0.80
N TYR A 159 -4.29 -2.09 -0.22
CA TYR A 159 -4.74 -2.16 -1.61
C TYR A 159 -3.53 -2.36 -2.53
N VAL A 160 -3.52 -3.44 -3.32
CA VAL A 160 -2.35 -3.87 -4.12
C VAL A 160 -2.76 -4.26 -5.53
N TRP A 161 -1.82 -4.17 -6.48
CA TRP A 161 -2.09 -4.57 -7.87
C TRP A 161 -2.24 -6.08 -7.98
N ALA A 162 -3.27 -6.51 -8.71
CA ALA A 162 -3.57 -7.93 -8.95
C ALA A 162 -2.92 -8.44 -10.23
N VAL A 163 -2.65 -9.74 -10.34
CA VAL A 163 -2.35 -10.39 -11.63
C VAL A 163 -3.54 -10.22 -12.57
N ARG A 164 -4.74 -10.59 -12.10
CA ARG A 164 -6.00 -10.43 -12.84
C ARG A 164 -6.28 -8.96 -13.19
N GLN A 165 -6.29 -8.66 -14.49
CA GLN A 165 -6.64 -7.34 -15.05
C GLN A 165 -8.08 -7.29 -15.57
N ASP A 166 -8.69 -6.11 -15.55
CA ASP A 166 -9.96 -5.83 -16.23
C ASP A 166 -9.77 -5.31 -17.66
N GLU A 167 -10.88 -5.18 -18.38
CA GLU A 167 -10.95 -4.65 -19.76
C GLU A 167 -10.49 -3.20 -19.91
N HIS A 168 -10.40 -2.46 -18.80
CA HIS A 168 -9.93 -1.07 -18.78
C HIS A 168 -8.43 -0.96 -18.46
N SER A 169 -7.79 -2.08 -18.12
CA SER A 169 -6.37 -2.10 -17.86
C SER A 169 -5.58 -1.88 -19.14
N LYS A 170 -4.57 -1.02 -19.04
CA LYS A 170 -3.59 -0.77 -20.11
C LYS A 170 -2.39 -1.72 -20.03
N ARG A 171 -2.44 -2.71 -19.13
CA ARG A 171 -1.33 -3.62 -18.82
C ARG A 171 -1.76 -5.03 -19.17
N ASP A 172 -0.84 -5.73 -19.81
CA ASP A 172 -0.89 -7.18 -19.94
C ASP A 172 0.17 -7.75 -19.00
N ILE A 173 -0.23 -8.55 -18.02
CA ILE A 173 0.70 -9.08 -17.02
C ILE A 173 1.16 -10.45 -17.52
N PRO A 174 2.46 -10.63 -17.84
CA PRO A 174 2.94 -11.91 -18.30
C PRO A 174 2.75 -12.94 -17.19
N THR A 175 1.97 -13.98 -17.46
CA THR A 175 1.75 -15.10 -16.55
C THR A 175 2.75 -16.22 -16.84
N ASP A 176 3.49 -16.67 -15.83
CA ASP A 176 4.28 -17.89 -15.94
C ASP A 176 3.38 -19.12 -15.72
N PRO A 177 3.18 -20.00 -16.72
CA PRO A 177 2.37 -21.21 -16.56
C PRO A 177 2.88 -22.16 -15.46
N ALA A 178 4.15 -22.06 -15.07
CA ALA A 178 4.75 -22.83 -14.00
C ALA A 178 4.49 -22.23 -12.60
N SER A 179 4.11 -20.94 -12.53
CA SER A 179 3.74 -20.27 -11.29
C SER A 179 2.26 -20.54 -11.01
N THR A 180 1.98 -21.57 -10.20
CA THR A 180 0.61 -21.87 -9.78
C THR A 180 0.38 -21.37 -8.36
N GLY A 181 -0.55 -20.41 -8.22
CA GLY A 181 -1.04 -19.93 -6.92
C GLY A 181 -0.15 -18.94 -6.17
N SER A 182 0.83 -18.31 -6.85
CA SER A 182 1.66 -17.23 -6.29
C SER A 182 1.66 -16.03 -7.22
N GLY A 183 1.75 -14.82 -6.66
CA GLY A 183 1.88 -13.60 -7.44
C GLY A 183 3.12 -13.56 -8.36
N GLN A 184 3.12 -12.61 -9.28
CA GLN A 184 4.13 -12.48 -10.34
C GLN A 184 4.99 -11.22 -10.12
N ASP A 185 6.30 -11.39 -10.12
CA ASP A 185 7.23 -10.27 -10.17
C ASP A 185 7.38 -9.75 -11.60
N VAL A 186 7.22 -8.43 -11.78
CA VAL A 186 7.28 -7.78 -13.09
C VAL A 186 7.99 -6.43 -13.06
N PHE A 187 8.52 -6.03 -14.21
CA PHE A 187 8.85 -4.65 -14.51
C PHE A 187 7.73 -3.96 -15.27
N VAL A 188 7.27 -2.84 -14.74
CA VAL A 188 6.25 -1.99 -15.35
C VAL A 188 6.92 -0.71 -15.87
N PRO A 189 6.94 -0.49 -17.20
CA PRO A 189 7.58 0.68 -17.78
C PRO A 189 6.81 1.95 -17.45
N TRP A 190 7.55 3.01 -17.19
CA TRP A 190 7.06 4.38 -17.04
C TRP A 190 7.76 5.28 -18.04
N VAL A 191 6.96 5.91 -18.91
CA VAL A 191 7.46 6.77 -19.99
C VAL A 191 7.29 8.23 -19.59
N MET A 192 8.38 9.00 -19.55
CA MET A 192 8.37 10.41 -19.13
C MET A 192 8.12 11.41 -20.27
N SER A 193 8.40 11.01 -21.51
CA SER A 193 8.33 11.89 -22.69
C SER A 193 7.51 11.26 -23.81
N ASP A 194 6.85 12.11 -24.61
CA ASP A 194 6.06 11.68 -25.76
C ASP A 194 6.92 11.00 -26.85
N ASP A 195 8.20 11.38 -26.93
CA ASP A 195 9.21 10.77 -27.80
C ASP A 195 9.74 9.41 -27.28
N LYS A 196 9.37 9.03 -26.06
CA LYS A 196 9.68 7.75 -25.41
C LYS A 196 11.15 7.46 -25.20
N THR A 197 12.00 8.50 -25.23
CA THR A 197 13.44 8.34 -25.02
C THR A 197 13.79 8.00 -23.57
N GLN A 198 12.93 8.37 -22.61
CA GLN A 198 13.13 8.07 -21.19
C GLN A 198 12.07 7.10 -20.67
N VAL A 199 12.49 5.85 -20.52
CA VAL A 199 11.69 4.76 -19.94
C VAL A 199 12.34 4.26 -18.67
N PHE A 200 11.57 4.22 -17.58
CA PHE A 200 12.00 3.67 -16.30
C PHE A 200 11.22 2.39 -16.00
N ASN A 201 11.94 1.30 -15.75
CA ASN A 201 11.33 0.00 -15.44
C ASN A 201 11.20 -0.18 -13.94
N ARG A 202 9.98 -0.07 -13.43
CA ARG A 202 9.70 -0.13 -11.99
C ARG A 202 9.34 -1.55 -11.59
N TYR A 203 9.95 -2.04 -10.52
CA TYR A 203 9.61 -3.35 -9.97
C TYR A 203 8.23 -3.33 -9.29
N TYR A 204 7.46 -4.38 -9.52
CA TYR A 204 6.20 -4.69 -8.85
C TYR A 204 6.07 -6.19 -8.61
N HIS A 205 5.53 -6.56 -7.46
CA HIS A 205 4.93 -7.84 -7.19
C HIS A 205 3.42 -7.78 -7.42
N MET A 206 2.92 -8.42 -8.48
CA MET A 206 1.51 -8.51 -8.81
C MET A 206 0.89 -9.63 -8.00
N PHE A 207 -0.04 -9.32 -7.10
CA PHE A 207 -0.64 -10.29 -6.19
C PHE A 207 -1.62 -11.22 -6.90
N GLU A 208 -1.59 -12.50 -6.57
CA GLU A 208 -2.61 -13.47 -6.97
C GLU A 208 -3.84 -13.41 -6.04
N ASP A 209 -4.96 -13.97 -6.49
CA ASP A 209 -6.18 -14.10 -5.70
C ASP A 209 -5.91 -14.85 -4.38
N GLY A 210 -6.41 -14.28 -3.28
CA GLY A 210 -6.19 -14.81 -1.92
C GLY A 210 -4.80 -14.56 -1.31
N GLU A 211 -3.80 -14.13 -2.09
CA GLU A 211 -2.44 -13.93 -1.59
C GLU A 211 -2.37 -12.81 -0.53
N LEU A 212 -3.02 -11.67 -0.79
CA LEU A 212 -3.02 -10.54 0.14
C LEU A 212 -3.68 -10.88 1.49
N ALA A 213 -4.80 -11.61 1.45
CA ALA A 213 -5.49 -12.05 2.66
C ALA A 213 -4.63 -13.04 3.45
N SER A 214 -4.00 -14.00 2.76
CA SER A 214 -3.07 -14.96 3.38
C SER A 214 -1.87 -14.26 4.02
N LEU A 215 -1.28 -13.26 3.33
CA LEU A 215 -0.19 -12.45 3.85
C LEU A 215 -0.61 -11.71 5.14
N ALA A 216 -1.81 -11.15 5.17
CA ALA A 216 -2.33 -10.45 6.34
C ALA A 216 -2.59 -11.39 7.53
N THR A 217 -3.14 -12.57 7.27
CA THR A 217 -3.34 -13.63 8.28
C THR A 217 -2.01 -14.03 8.90
N VAL A 218 -1.03 -14.41 8.09
CA VAL A 218 0.29 -14.84 8.59
C VAL A 218 1.01 -13.72 9.34
N ALA A 219 0.92 -12.47 8.85
CA ALA A 219 1.48 -11.32 9.55
C ALA A 219 0.88 -11.13 10.95
N ALA A 220 -0.44 -11.30 11.08
CA ALA A 220 -1.15 -11.18 12.34
C ALA A 220 -0.82 -12.32 13.31
N GLU A 221 -0.79 -13.57 12.82
CA GLU A 221 -0.41 -14.74 13.62
C GLU A 221 1.02 -14.62 14.18
N GLU A 222 1.97 -14.13 13.38
CA GLU A 222 3.33 -13.88 13.85
C GLU A 222 3.47 -12.70 14.81
N LEU A 223 2.43 -11.87 14.96
CA LEU A 223 2.32 -10.86 16.02
C LEU A 223 1.60 -11.41 17.26
N GLY A 224 1.21 -12.69 17.25
CA GLY A 224 0.45 -13.32 18.34
C GLY A 224 -1.01 -12.89 18.38
N LEU A 225 -1.57 -12.43 17.26
CA LEU A 225 -2.98 -12.04 17.15
C LEU A 225 -3.83 -13.21 16.68
N ILE A 226 -5.00 -13.36 17.29
CA ILE A 226 -6.03 -14.29 16.83
C ILE A 226 -6.69 -13.71 15.58
N VAL A 227 -6.70 -14.46 14.48
CA VAL A 227 -7.39 -14.08 13.25
C VAL A 227 -8.83 -14.57 13.30
N GLY A 228 -9.78 -13.65 13.29
CA GLY A 228 -11.21 -13.96 13.41
C GLY A 228 -12.00 -12.85 14.10
N PRO A 229 -13.30 -13.04 14.31
CA PRO A 229 -14.11 -12.11 15.10
C PRO A 229 -13.66 -12.13 16.58
N PRO A 230 -14.02 -11.10 17.37
CA PRO A 230 -13.80 -11.10 18.81
C PRO A 230 -14.36 -12.36 19.48
N ALA A 231 -13.57 -12.97 20.36
CA ALA A 231 -13.95 -14.17 21.10
C ALA A 231 -14.40 -13.82 22.53
N ASP A 232 -15.29 -14.62 23.12
CA ASP A 232 -15.87 -14.36 24.46
C ASP A 232 -14.89 -14.51 25.63
N ALA A 233 -13.62 -14.83 25.37
CA ALA A 233 -12.60 -15.00 26.39
C ALA A 233 -11.86 -13.70 26.69
N ALA A 234 -11.60 -13.42 27.97
CA ALA A 234 -10.94 -12.19 28.42
C ALA A 234 -9.45 -12.14 28.04
N SER A 235 -8.92 -10.93 27.87
CA SER A 235 -7.50 -10.64 27.61
C SER A 235 -6.94 -11.21 26.31
N LEU A 236 -7.81 -11.42 25.30
CA LEU A 236 -7.37 -11.82 23.97
C LEU A 236 -7.17 -10.60 23.08
N LYS A 237 -6.21 -10.69 22.18
CA LYS A 237 -5.98 -9.70 21.12
C LYS A 237 -6.12 -10.37 19.78
N GLY A 238 -6.78 -9.72 18.84
CA GLY A 238 -6.97 -10.27 17.52
C GLY A 238 -7.12 -9.25 16.41
N VAL A 239 -7.41 -9.78 15.23
CA VAL A 239 -7.72 -9.02 14.04
C VAL A 239 -8.82 -9.76 13.24
N GLU A 240 -9.82 -9.00 12.83
CA GLU A 240 -10.90 -9.46 11.97
C GLU A 240 -10.65 -8.96 10.54
N ILE A 241 -10.73 -9.84 9.54
CA ILE A 241 -10.80 -9.43 8.13
C ILE A 241 -12.24 -8.99 7.85
N ARG A 242 -12.50 -7.69 7.86
CA ARG A 242 -13.83 -7.10 7.65
C ARG A 242 -14.27 -7.19 6.20
N GLN A 243 -13.32 -6.98 5.30
CA GLN A 243 -13.55 -7.04 3.86
C GLN A 243 -12.33 -7.67 3.19
N ASN A 244 -12.57 -8.49 2.19
CA ASN A 244 -11.57 -9.04 1.29
C ASN A 244 -12.17 -9.06 -0.10
N GLY A 245 -11.53 -8.43 -1.07
CA GLY A 245 -12.12 -8.29 -2.38
C GLY A 245 -11.16 -7.80 -3.44
N TRP A 246 -11.74 -7.48 -4.59
CA TRP A 246 -11.03 -6.99 -5.76
C TRP A 246 -11.80 -5.83 -6.39
N GLU A 247 -11.09 -4.79 -6.82
CA GLU A 247 -11.63 -3.62 -7.52
C GLU A 247 -10.65 -3.18 -8.61
N ARG A 248 -11.10 -3.17 -9.87
CA ARG A 248 -10.40 -2.53 -11.00
C ARG A 248 -8.94 -2.95 -11.16
N SER A 249 -8.70 -4.26 -11.21
CA SER A 249 -7.35 -4.87 -11.31
C SER A 249 -6.50 -4.78 -10.04
N ASN A 250 -7.11 -4.66 -8.87
CA ASN A 250 -6.43 -4.58 -7.59
C ASN A 250 -7.14 -5.41 -6.53
N HIS A 251 -6.37 -6.08 -5.66
CA HIS A 251 -6.89 -6.72 -4.46
C HIS A 251 -6.87 -5.75 -3.28
N TYR A 252 -7.81 -5.92 -2.36
CA TYR A 252 -7.82 -5.18 -1.10
C TYR A 252 -8.26 -6.03 0.08
N VAL A 253 -7.74 -5.70 1.26
CA VAL A 253 -8.21 -6.24 2.54
C VAL A 253 -8.40 -5.10 3.53
N GLU A 254 -9.54 -5.14 4.23
CA GLU A 254 -9.79 -4.31 5.41
C GLU A 254 -9.66 -5.19 6.65
N LEU A 255 -8.81 -4.77 7.59
CA LEU A 255 -8.55 -5.42 8.85
C LEU A 255 -9.07 -4.53 9.99
N ARG A 256 -9.62 -5.14 11.04
CA ARG A 256 -9.98 -4.44 12.28
C ARG A 256 -9.37 -5.17 13.48
N ARG A 257 -8.56 -4.47 14.26
CA ARG A 257 -8.04 -4.94 15.54
C ARG A 257 -9.15 -4.98 16.58
N TRP A 258 -9.05 -5.94 17.49
CA TRP A 258 -9.93 -6.05 18.64
C TRP A 258 -9.16 -6.60 19.84
N GLN A 259 -9.66 -6.27 21.03
CA GLN A 259 -9.19 -6.80 22.30
C GLN A 259 -10.37 -7.03 23.25
N THR A 260 -10.30 -8.07 24.07
CA THR A 260 -11.31 -8.45 25.07
C THR A 260 -10.74 -8.54 26.49
#